data_AF-A0A496W512-F1
#
_entry.id   AF-A0A496W512-F1
#
_cell.length_a   1.000
_cell.length_b   1.000
_cell.length_c   1.000
_cell.angle_alpha   90.00
_cell.angle_beta   90.00
_cell.angle_gamma   90.00
#
_symmetry.space_group_name_H-M   'P 1'
#
loop_
_entity.id
_entity.type
_entity.pdbx_description
1 polymer ?
#
loop_
_entity_poly.entity_id
_entity_poly.type
_entity_poly.pdbx_seq_one_letter_code
_entity_poly.pdbx_strand_id
1 'polypeptide(L)'
;MNEKILTAKKLKIELFTAPQTGKVIEAAVDGNGVVPLDKVNIYARGKVADVTEKLRELQHFKQKNRKLFDANSNNVKLLDKLKQQKHNFDRSTDMKCHLENIGLLDTPENNQMLIEHLLEVGNKVTPKNREWVPSILKGPNGSLKVESTWTILDDGRAYLSTLKFIPIKS
;
A
#
# COMPACT_ATOMS: atom_id res chain seq x y z
N MET A 1 -2.40 33.58 -22.78
CA MET A 1 -2.90 32.32 -22.21
C MET A 1 -1.87 31.86 -21.19
N ASN A 2 -2.25 31.78 -19.92
CA ASN A 2 -1.33 31.44 -18.83
C ASN A 2 -1.04 29.94 -18.83
N GLU A 3 0.13 29.55 -19.29
CA GLU A 3 0.72 28.25 -18.98
C GLU A 3 1.02 28.23 -17.48
N LYS A 4 0.11 27.64 -16.69
CA LYS A 4 0.47 27.14 -15.36
C LYS A 4 1.43 25.98 -15.57
N ILE A 5 2.72 26.29 -15.62
CA ILE A 5 3.78 25.32 -15.34
C ILE A 5 3.49 24.83 -13.92
N LEU A 6 2.86 23.65 -13.81
CA LEU A 6 2.81 22.88 -12.58
C LEU A 6 4.27 22.52 -12.26
N THR A 7 4.96 23.39 -11.54
CA THR A 7 6.20 23.04 -10.89
C THR A 7 5.89 21.88 -9.96
N ALA A 8 6.31 20.68 -10.34
CA ALA A 8 6.19 19.48 -9.52
C ALA A 8 6.74 19.82 -8.12
N LYS A 9 5.86 19.84 -7.11
CA LYS A 9 6.23 20.16 -5.74
C LYS A 9 7.18 19.05 -5.29
N LYS A 10 8.46 19.36 -5.07
CA LYS A 10 9.42 18.35 -4.63
C LYS A 10 8.96 17.77 -3.30
N LEU A 11 8.64 16.46 -3.29
CA LEU A 11 8.21 15.77 -2.09
C LEU A 11 9.29 15.87 -1.02
N LYS A 12 8.91 16.25 0.20
CA LYS A 12 9.80 16.20 1.36
C LYS A 12 9.88 14.74 1.82
N ILE A 13 11.06 14.14 1.77
CA ILE A 13 11.29 12.76 2.18
C ILE A 13 11.99 12.75 3.54
N GLU A 14 11.47 11.94 4.47
CA GLU A 14 12.06 11.69 5.78
C GLU A 14 12.25 10.19 5.99
N LEU A 15 13.33 9.82 6.68
CA LEU A 15 13.51 8.46 7.18
C LEU A 15 12.64 8.29 8.42
N PHE A 16 11.74 7.32 8.38
CA PHE A 16 10.77 7.06 9.42
C PHE A 16 10.93 5.64 9.93
N THR A 17 10.82 5.43 11.25
CA THR A 17 10.76 4.08 11.82
C THR A 17 9.31 3.63 11.84
N ALA A 18 8.96 2.66 10.99
CA ALA A 18 7.59 2.18 10.86
C ALA A 18 7.06 1.66 12.22
N PRO A 19 5.91 2.16 12.71
CA PRO A 19 5.48 1.95 14.09
C PRO A 19 5.16 0.48 14.40
N GLN A 20 4.81 -0.31 13.39
CA GLN A 20 4.45 -1.72 13.55
C GLN A 20 5.63 -2.70 13.38
N THR A 21 6.67 -2.31 12.65
CA THR A 21 7.75 -3.23 12.26
C THR A 21 9.11 -2.84 12.82
N GLY A 22 9.27 -1.61 13.31
CA GLY A 22 10.55 -1.07 13.75
C GLY A 22 11.56 -0.86 12.62
N LYS A 23 11.15 -1.04 11.36
CA LYS A 23 12.02 -0.87 10.19
C LYS A 23 12.12 0.60 9.81
N VAL A 24 13.34 1.04 9.51
CA VAL A 24 13.56 2.35 8.89
C VAL A 24 13.09 2.27 7.44
N ILE A 25 12.21 3.19 7.07
CA ILE A 25 11.59 3.31 5.75
C ILE A 25 11.66 4.76 5.29
N GLU A 26 11.69 4.97 3.98
CA GLU A 26 11.53 6.29 3.41
C GLU A 26 10.04 6.64 3.30
N ALA A 27 9.66 7.80 3.83
CA ALA A 27 8.30 8.29 3.77
C ALA A 27 8.28 9.73 3.24
N ALA A 28 7.34 10.02 2.35
CA ALA A 28 7.01 11.38 1.99
C ALA A 28 6.18 12.02 3.11
N VAL A 29 6.45 13.29 3.40
CA VAL A 29 5.78 14.05 4.45
C VAL A 29 5.31 15.40 3.92
N ASP A 30 4.12 15.83 4.32
CA ASP A 30 3.60 17.17 4.07
C ASP A 30 2.57 17.51 5.13
N GLY A 31 2.85 18.54 5.94
CA GLY A 31 2.04 18.86 7.12
C GLY A 31 1.94 17.70 8.10
N ASN A 32 0.72 17.24 8.36
CA ASN A 32 0.40 16.11 9.23
C ASN A 32 0.44 14.77 8.49
N GLY A 33 0.41 14.75 7.15
CA GLY A 33 0.41 13.52 6.36
C GLY A 33 1.79 12.88 6.27
N VAL A 34 1.86 11.57 6.51
CA VAL A 34 3.06 10.74 6.33
C VAL A 34 2.71 9.52 5.48
N VAL A 35 3.33 9.41 4.30
CA VAL A 35 3.06 8.36 3.31
C VAL A 35 4.35 7.59 3.01
N PRO A 36 4.45 6.32 3.43
CA PRO A 36 5.57 5.45 3.07
C PRO A 36 5.70 5.28 1.55
N LEU A 37 6.90 5.47 1.00
CA LEU A 37 7.12 5.35 -0.44
C LEU A 37 6.85 3.93 -0.94
N ASP A 38 7.21 2.91 -0.16
CA ASP A 38 6.96 1.50 -0.49
C ASP A 38 5.47 1.17 -0.66
N LYS A 39 4.57 1.88 0.05
CA LYS A 39 3.13 1.65 -0.09
C LYS A 39 2.62 2.04 -1.47
N VAL A 40 3.26 3.04 -2.09
CA VAL A 40 2.96 3.47 -3.45
C VAL A 40 3.82 2.68 -4.42
N ASN A 41 5.13 2.83 -4.36
CA ASN A 41 6.07 2.31 -5.36
C ASN A 41 6.12 0.78 -5.45
N ILE A 42 5.78 0.07 -4.37
CA ILE A 42 5.78 -1.40 -4.32
C ILE A 42 4.35 -1.93 -4.21
N TYR A 43 3.64 -1.61 -3.12
CA TYR A 43 2.36 -2.24 -2.81
C TYR A 43 1.24 -1.83 -3.77
N ALA A 44 1.10 -0.55 -4.11
CA ALA A 44 0.11 -0.11 -5.09
C ALA A 44 0.45 -0.52 -6.53
N ARG A 45 1.72 -0.88 -6.79
CA ARG A 45 2.24 -1.20 -8.14
C ARG A 45 2.43 -2.69 -8.41
N GLY A 46 1.90 -3.59 -7.58
CA GLY A 46 1.99 -5.02 -7.86
C GLY A 46 3.40 -5.61 -7.70
N LYS A 47 4.32 -4.92 -7.00
CA LYS A 47 5.73 -5.36 -6.85
C LYS A 47 5.99 -6.10 -5.54
N VAL A 48 4.93 -6.51 -4.84
CA VAL A 48 5.06 -7.40 -3.68
C VAL A 48 5.64 -8.73 -4.14
N ALA A 49 6.51 -9.35 -3.32
CA ALA A 49 7.11 -10.63 -3.66
C ALA A 49 6.06 -11.74 -3.80
N ASP A 50 6.13 -12.49 -4.91
CA ASP A 50 5.30 -13.67 -5.13
C ASP A 50 5.77 -14.82 -4.24
N VAL A 51 4.85 -15.36 -3.45
CA VAL A 51 5.08 -16.50 -2.55
C VAL A 51 4.27 -17.74 -2.95
N THR A 52 3.63 -17.72 -4.13
CA THR A 52 2.72 -18.76 -4.60
C THR A 52 3.38 -20.12 -4.65
N GLU A 53 4.61 -20.19 -5.18
CA GLU A 53 5.38 -21.43 -5.27
C GLU A 53 5.71 -21.99 -3.89
N LYS A 54 6.29 -21.18 -3.01
CA LYS A 54 6.62 -21.57 -1.62
C LYS A 54 5.39 -22.03 -0.83
N LEU A 55 4.26 -21.36 -1.01
CA LEU A 55 2.99 -21.75 -0.40
C LEU A 55 2.52 -23.11 -0.91
N ARG A 56 2.63 -23.35 -2.23
CA ARG A 56 2.26 -24.61 -2.86
C ARG A 56 3.14 -25.76 -2.38
N GLU A 57 4.45 -25.56 -2.30
CA GLU A 57 5.39 -26.56 -1.75
C GLU A 57 5.04 -26.95 -0.32
N LEU A 58 4.79 -25.96 0.55
CA LEU A 58 4.46 -26.21 1.95
C LEU A 58 3.10 -26.90 2.11
N GLN A 59 2.12 -26.56 1.25
CA GLN A 59 0.83 -27.25 1.20
C GLN A 59 0.98 -28.71 0.73
N HIS A 60 1.78 -28.96 -0.29
CA HIS A 60 2.10 -30.32 -0.74
C HIS A 60 2.82 -31.12 0.34
N PHE A 61 3.76 -30.50 1.05
CA PHE A 61 4.44 -31.15 2.18
C PHE A 61 3.46 -31.52 3.29
N LYS A 62 2.51 -30.63 3.63
CA LYS A 62 1.43 -30.93 4.59
C LYS A 62 0.57 -32.11 4.14
N GLN A 63 0.21 -32.17 2.86
CA GLN A 63 -0.63 -33.25 2.30
C GLN A 63 0.10 -34.60 2.32
N LYS A 64 1.37 -34.64 1.91
CA LYS A 64 2.15 -35.88 1.82
C LYS A 64 2.62 -36.39 3.18
N ASN A 65 3.00 -35.48 4.09
CA ASN A 65 3.73 -35.82 5.32
C ASN A 65 3.08 -35.19 6.57
N ARG A 66 1.75 -35.36 6.73
CA ARG A 66 0.97 -34.70 7.80
C ARG A 66 1.54 -34.88 9.21
N LYS A 67 1.99 -36.09 9.58
CA LYS A 67 2.60 -36.35 10.91
C LYS A 67 3.89 -35.56 11.14
N LEU A 68 4.77 -35.49 10.15
CA LEU A 68 6.02 -34.69 10.20
C LEU A 68 5.72 -33.18 10.15
N PHE A 69 4.68 -32.79 9.43
CA PHE A 69 4.22 -31.41 9.38
C PHE A 69 3.74 -30.93 10.75
N ASP A 70 2.84 -31.70 11.37
CA ASP A 70 2.22 -31.38 12.66
C ASP A 70 3.21 -31.50 13.83
N ALA A 71 4.28 -32.29 13.67
CA ALA A 71 5.36 -32.39 14.67
C ALA A 71 6.16 -31.09 14.85
N ASN A 72 6.09 -30.16 13.89
CA ASN A 72 6.78 -28.89 13.98
C ASN A 72 5.77 -27.72 13.93
N SER A 73 5.53 -27.10 15.09
CA SER A 73 4.62 -25.96 15.23
C SER A 73 5.00 -24.74 14.37
N ASN A 74 6.26 -24.64 13.93
CA ASN A 74 6.70 -23.56 13.04
C ASN A 74 6.13 -23.72 11.62
N ASN A 75 5.78 -24.94 11.19
CA ASN A 75 5.21 -25.18 9.88
C ASN A 75 3.82 -24.54 9.74
N VAL A 76 3.01 -24.59 10.80
CA VAL A 76 1.69 -23.94 10.84
C VAL A 76 1.86 -22.43 10.77
N LYS A 77 2.75 -21.86 11.58
CA LYS A 77 3.05 -20.42 11.57
C LYS A 77 3.57 -19.95 10.21
N LEU A 78 4.45 -20.73 9.58
CA LEU A 78 4.99 -20.44 8.26
C LEU A 78 3.89 -20.50 7.20
N LEU A 79 3.00 -21.49 7.26
CA LEU A 79 1.87 -21.63 6.34
C LEU A 79 0.93 -20.43 6.41
N ASP A 80 0.58 -19.99 7.62
CA ASP A 80 -0.31 -18.85 7.79
C ASP A 80 0.37 -17.53 7.37
N LYS A 81 1.67 -17.38 7.64
CA LYS A 81 2.47 -16.26 7.11
C LYS A 81 2.49 -16.23 5.59
N LEU A 82 2.72 -17.36 4.93
CA LEU A 82 2.75 -17.45 3.47
C LEU A 82 1.37 -17.17 2.85
N LYS A 83 0.29 -17.63 3.48
CA LYS A 83 -1.08 -17.26 3.06
C LYS A 83 -1.32 -15.75 3.14
N GLN A 84 -0.89 -15.11 4.23
CA GLN A 84 -1.02 -13.66 4.36
C GLN A 84 -0.19 -12.91 3.31
N GLN A 85 1.03 -13.39 3.02
CA GLN A 85 1.86 -12.81 1.96
C GLN A 85 1.24 -13.00 0.57
N LYS A 86 0.64 -14.17 0.29
CA LYS A 86 -0.10 -14.45 -0.94
C LYS A 86 -1.27 -13.47 -1.10
N HIS A 87 -2.05 -13.28 -0.03
CA HIS A 87 -3.16 -12.33 -0.03
C HIS A 87 -2.72 -10.88 -0.31
N ASN A 88 -1.56 -10.49 0.23
CA ASN A 88 -0.99 -9.17 -0.04
C ASN A 88 -0.50 -9.05 -1.49
N PHE A 89 0.08 -10.12 -2.05
CA PHE A 89 0.49 -10.17 -3.46
C PHE A 89 -0.70 -10.04 -4.41
N ASP A 90 -1.77 -10.78 -4.15
CA ASP A 90 -2.99 -10.75 -4.97
C ASP A 90 -3.61 -9.35 -4.95
N ARG A 91 -3.76 -8.75 -3.76
CA ARG A 91 -4.26 -7.36 -3.63
C ARG A 91 -3.37 -6.32 -4.31
N SER A 92 -2.05 -6.48 -4.19
CA SER A 92 -1.09 -5.57 -4.82
C SER A 92 -1.20 -5.63 -6.35
N THR A 93 -1.41 -6.82 -6.89
CA THR A 93 -1.62 -7.05 -8.33
C THR A 93 -2.94 -6.43 -8.80
N ASP A 94 -4.03 -6.64 -8.07
CA ASP A 94 -5.32 -6.01 -8.37
C ASP A 94 -5.24 -4.47 -8.35
N MET A 95 -4.54 -3.92 -7.35
CA MET A 95 -4.33 -2.46 -7.25
C MET A 95 -3.56 -1.90 -8.44
N LYS A 96 -2.54 -2.61 -8.92
CA LYS A 96 -1.81 -2.24 -10.14
C LYS A 96 -2.77 -2.15 -11.32
N CYS A 97 -3.57 -3.19 -11.55
CA CYS A 97 -4.52 -3.21 -12.66
C CYS A 97 -5.54 -2.06 -12.57
N HIS A 98 -6.05 -1.74 -11.36
CA HIS A 98 -6.95 -0.61 -11.19
C HIS A 98 -6.31 0.73 -11.57
N LEU A 99 -5.06 0.98 -11.15
CA LEU A 99 -4.34 2.20 -11.50
C LEU A 99 -4.09 2.30 -13.01
N GLU A 100 -3.66 1.20 -13.64
CA GLU A 100 -3.43 1.15 -15.09
C GLU A 100 -4.74 1.40 -15.86
N ASN A 101 -5.87 0.86 -15.39
CA ASN A 101 -7.18 1.07 -16.02
C ASN A 101 -7.61 2.54 -16.05
N ILE A 102 -7.26 3.34 -15.04
CA ILE A 102 -7.52 4.79 -15.05
C ILE A 102 -6.42 5.61 -15.73
N GLY A 103 -5.44 4.96 -16.38
CA GLY A 103 -4.36 5.62 -17.11
C GLY A 103 -3.18 6.06 -16.23
N LEU A 104 -3.13 5.62 -14.97
CA LEU A 104 -2.01 5.89 -14.07
C LEU A 104 -1.01 4.74 -14.12
N LEU A 105 -0.19 4.70 -15.16
CA LEU A 105 0.92 3.74 -15.29
C LEU A 105 1.98 3.94 -14.20
N ASP A 106 2.84 2.95 -14.01
CA ASP A 106 3.95 3.02 -13.06
C ASP A 106 5.10 3.90 -13.58
N THR A 107 4.91 5.22 -13.46
CA THR A 107 5.93 6.23 -13.76
C THR A 107 6.21 7.08 -12.52
N PRO A 108 7.40 7.70 -12.41
CA PRO A 108 7.72 8.59 -11.29
C PRO A 108 6.69 9.70 -11.08
N GLU A 109 6.18 10.29 -12.15
CA GLU A 109 5.23 11.40 -12.13
C GLU A 109 3.87 10.95 -11.57
N ASN A 110 3.36 9.79 -12.05
CA ASN A 110 2.11 9.22 -11.56
C ASN A 110 2.24 8.75 -10.10
N ASN A 111 3.40 8.22 -9.72
CA ASN A 111 3.68 7.84 -8.33
C ASN A 111 3.70 9.06 -7.43
N GLN A 112 4.34 10.15 -7.86
CA GLN A 112 4.34 11.42 -7.15
C GLN A 112 2.91 11.96 -6.99
N MET A 113 2.11 11.99 -8.05
CA MET A 113 0.72 12.45 -8.00
C MET A 113 -0.12 11.63 -6.99
N LEU A 114 0.07 10.31 -6.95
CA LEU A 114 -0.60 9.44 -5.98
C LEU A 114 -0.14 9.73 -4.55
N ILE A 115 1.16 9.97 -4.33
CA ILE A 115 1.69 10.35 -3.02
C ILE A 115 1.12 11.69 -2.56
N GLU A 116 1.10 12.70 -3.44
CA GLU A 116 0.54 14.03 -3.15
C GLU A 116 -0.94 13.93 -2.76
N HIS A 117 -1.73 13.17 -3.53
CA HIS A 117 -3.14 12.89 -3.21
C HIS A 117 -3.30 12.27 -1.82
N LEU A 118 -2.47 11.27 -1.50
CA LEU A 118 -2.51 10.62 -0.19
C LEU A 118 -2.10 11.58 0.94
N LEU A 119 -1.09 12.44 0.73
CA LEU A 119 -0.68 13.45 1.70
C LEU A 119 -1.79 14.46 1.97
N GLU A 120 -2.49 14.93 0.93
CA GLU A 120 -3.67 15.81 1.08
C GLU A 120 -4.78 15.16 1.89
N VAL A 121 -5.00 13.85 1.71
CA VAL A 121 -5.95 13.08 2.53
C VAL A 121 -5.45 12.99 3.96
N GLY A 122 -4.19 12.61 4.17
CA GLY A 122 -3.56 12.48 5.48
C GLY A 122 -3.61 13.77 6.31
N ASN A 123 -3.51 14.93 5.67
CA ASN A 123 -3.63 16.23 6.32
C ASN A 123 -5.03 16.51 6.91
N LYS A 124 -6.06 15.80 6.44
CA LYS A 124 -7.44 15.92 6.93
C LYS A 124 -7.79 14.84 7.96
N VAL A 125 -6.86 13.93 8.23
CA VAL A 125 -7.07 12.82 9.16
C VAL A 125 -6.88 13.28 10.59
N THR A 126 -7.77 12.80 11.44
CA THR A 126 -7.81 13.01 12.89
C THR A 126 -7.97 11.65 13.57
N PRO A 127 -7.75 11.56 14.90
CA PRO A 127 -8.00 10.32 15.64
C PRO A 127 -9.42 9.74 15.48
N LYS A 128 -10.41 10.58 15.14
CA LYS A 128 -11.82 10.17 15.02
C LYS A 128 -12.19 9.60 13.64
N ASN A 129 -11.43 9.92 12.59
CA ASN A 129 -11.76 9.57 11.20
C ASN A 129 -10.57 8.93 10.49
N ARG A 130 -9.81 8.07 11.18
CA ARG A 130 -8.56 7.48 10.68
C ARG A 130 -8.73 6.19 9.88
N GLU A 131 -9.90 5.57 9.91
CA GLU A 131 -10.16 4.27 9.27
C GLU A 131 -10.95 4.42 7.98
N TRP A 132 -10.49 3.75 6.92
CA TRP A 132 -11.15 3.71 5.60
C TRP A 132 -11.57 5.08 5.07
N VAL A 133 -10.70 6.07 5.26
CA VAL A 133 -10.89 7.46 4.80
C VAL A 133 -11.06 7.46 3.29
N PRO A 134 -12.26 7.84 2.80
CA PRO A 134 -12.55 7.79 1.39
C PRO A 134 -11.97 9.04 0.70
N SER A 135 -11.46 8.84 -0.51
CA SER A 135 -11.09 9.91 -1.42
C SER A 135 -11.24 9.43 -2.87
N ILE A 136 -11.20 10.36 -3.83
CA ILE A 136 -11.31 10.04 -5.25
C ILE A 136 -9.99 10.39 -5.92
N LEU A 137 -9.33 9.38 -6.47
CA LEU A 137 -8.14 9.54 -7.29
C LEU A 137 -8.58 9.62 -8.76
N LYS A 138 -8.22 10.72 -9.42
CA LYS A 138 -8.52 10.93 -10.85
C LYS A 138 -7.31 10.52 -11.68
N GLY A 139 -7.55 9.84 -12.79
CA GLY A 139 -6.57 9.56 -13.82
C GLY A 139 -7.10 9.94 -15.20
N PRO A 140 -6.25 9.89 -16.24
CA PRO A 140 -6.64 10.25 -17.61
C PRO A 140 -7.86 9.49 -18.14
N ASN A 141 -8.03 8.21 -17.75
CA ASN A 141 -9.06 7.33 -18.29
C ASN A 141 -10.23 7.10 -17.33
N GLY A 142 -10.25 7.75 -16.16
CA GLY A 142 -11.32 7.55 -15.19
C GLY A 142 -10.96 7.94 -13.78
N SER A 143 -11.64 7.34 -12.81
CA SER A 143 -11.40 7.62 -11.40
C SER A 143 -11.56 6.36 -10.54
N LEU A 144 -10.80 6.31 -9.45
CA LEU A 144 -10.89 5.27 -8.44
C LEU A 144 -11.30 5.88 -7.12
N LYS A 145 -12.13 5.18 -6.36
CA LYS A 145 -12.28 5.45 -4.94
C LYS A 145 -11.07 4.86 -4.22
N VAL A 146 -10.36 5.68 -3.46
CA VAL A 146 -9.29 5.26 -2.56
C VAL A 146 -9.87 5.21 -1.16
N GLU A 147 -9.75 4.07 -0.49
CA GLU A 147 -10.00 3.98 0.94
C GLU A 147 -8.67 3.75 1.65
N SER A 148 -8.34 4.64 2.60
CA SER A 148 -7.06 4.66 3.28
C SER A 148 -7.23 4.61 4.80
N THR A 149 -6.40 3.85 5.49
CA THR A 149 -6.37 3.77 6.95
C THR A 149 -5.05 4.30 7.46
N TRP A 150 -5.14 5.11 8.51
CA TRP A 150 -4.06 5.92 9.05
C TRP A 150 -3.85 5.59 10.52
N THR A 151 -2.59 5.55 10.94
CA THR A 151 -2.19 5.48 12.34
C THR A 151 -1.79 6.88 12.78
N ILE A 152 -2.37 7.38 13.88
CA ILE A 152 -1.91 8.63 14.48
C ILE A 152 -0.68 8.31 15.32
N LEU A 153 0.43 8.97 15.00
CA LEU A 153 1.70 8.85 15.68
C LEU A 153 1.70 9.66 16.98
N ASP A 154 2.66 9.41 17.86
CA ASP A 154 2.79 10.12 19.15
C ASP A 154 3.03 11.62 18.98
N ASP A 155 3.62 12.02 17.84
CA ASP A 155 3.82 13.43 17.45
C ASP A 155 2.58 14.06 16.80
N GLY A 156 1.47 13.33 16.71
CA GLY A 156 0.20 13.79 16.14
C GLY A 156 0.07 13.63 14.63
N ARG A 157 1.12 13.20 13.91
CA ARG A 157 1.06 12.99 12.46
C ARG A 157 0.25 11.75 12.08
N ALA A 158 -0.39 11.79 10.92
CA ALA A 158 -1.15 10.69 10.34
C ALA A 158 -0.28 9.86 9.39
N TYR A 159 0.06 8.65 9.81
CA TYR A 159 0.87 7.68 9.06
C TYR A 159 0.01 6.69 8.27
N LEU A 160 0.18 6.64 6.95
CA LEU A 160 -0.57 5.73 6.07
C LEU A 160 -0.23 4.27 6.36
N SER A 161 -1.21 3.53 6.89
CA SER A 161 -1.05 2.13 7.26
C SER A 161 -1.48 1.18 6.14
N THR A 162 -2.68 1.40 5.60
CA THR A 162 -3.27 0.56 4.56
C THR A 162 -4.00 1.42 3.55
N LEU A 163 -4.02 1.01 2.29
CA LEU A 163 -4.89 1.58 1.27
C LEU A 163 -5.43 0.47 0.37
N LYS A 164 -6.57 0.74 -0.28
CA LYS A 164 -7.10 -0.06 -1.38
C LYS A 164 -7.78 0.84 -2.42
N PHE A 165 -7.78 0.39 -3.66
CA PHE A 165 -8.48 1.05 -4.75
C PHE A 165 -9.73 0.28 -5.12
N ILE A 166 -10.84 1.00 -5.24
CA ILE A 166 -12.14 0.47 -5.61
C ILE A 166 -12.53 1.14 -6.95
N PRO A 167 -12.75 0.35 -8.01
CA PRO A 167 -13.30 0.87 -9.25
C PRO A 167 -14.64 1.55 -9.02
N ILE A 168 -14.80 2.75 -9.56
CA ILE A 168 -16.10 3.40 -9.60
C ILE A 168 -16.79 2.86 -10.85
N LYS A 169 -17.91 2.15 -10.68
CA LYS A 169 -18.71 1.72 -11.83
C LYS A 169 -19.31 2.97 -12.48
N SER A 170 -18.88 3.23 -13.70
CA SER A 170 -19.53 4.16 -14.63
C SER A 170 -20.90 3.66 -15.03
#